data_AF-A0A261BX24-F1
#
_entry.id   AF-A0A261BX24-F1
#
_cell.length_a   1.000
_cell.length_b   1.000
_cell.length_c   1.000
_cell.angle_alpha   90.00
_cell.angle_beta   90.00
_cell.angle_gamma   90.00
#
_symmetry.space_group_name_H-M   'P 1'
#
loop_
_entity.id
_entity.type
_entity.pdbx_description
1 polymer ?
#
loop_
_entity_poly.entity_id
_entity_poly.type
_entity_poly.pdbx_seq_one_letter_code
_entity_poly.pdbx_strand_id
1 'polypeptide(L)'
;MWKLCKILLFIFLSFLALLCLFFALSIGYISAIVFLPTWFPVQVNKFAKGPWNLEDTYDVNDPNIKLSPWGQPYDSECGMVRMIFLEMDCLVPANKCLQKIEMFENENEKNTEKFQNISNYCFEAATCMRMMACREGEYHYTKFHKYPHNFFMNHSSLSVCMTKFYKAVQEESFDNCTREFQFLSKDPILKNHAYFYGKFCFQEFSQLFCEKEVAGYLDNSYEYFLELAMIPTKIGCGIYEKFEALECQNSMDTFKKSVEILKLGNQTNEDYKNVASVCDEMQNCFTNLNNQCAISSEFLKTSNEYCEKMHFLSSPFWQCLNRMKKENTQPDLLKHSCFIGRQFDDDSMACQRFRDSADCVKDIMMDHCGMDSVDNFEYSRSYALEMWDC
;
A
#
# COMPACT_ATOMS: atom_id res chain seq x y z
N MET A 1 9.07 -51.83 73.10
CA MET A 1 10.10 -51.76 72.02
C MET A 1 9.52 -51.93 70.62
N TRP A 2 8.79 -52.99 70.30
CA TRP A 2 8.39 -53.26 68.90
C TRP A 2 7.47 -52.21 68.26
N LYS A 3 6.56 -51.59 69.03
CA LYS A 3 5.70 -50.48 68.55
C LYS A 3 6.52 -49.22 68.19
N LEU A 4 7.53 -48.88 68.99
CA LEU A 4 8.43 -47.76 68.71
C LEU A 4 9.27 -47.99 67.45
N CYS A 5 9.73 -49.24 67.23
CA CYS A 5 10.49 -49.59 66.04
C CYS A 5 9.67 -49.47 64.76
N LYS A 6 8.37 -49.83 64.80
CA LYS A 6 7.45 -49.66 63.67
C LYS A 6 7.21 -48.19 63.33
N ILE A 7 7.08 -47.33 64.34
CA ILE A 7 6.89 -45.89 64.15
C ILE A 7 8.13 -45.27 63.52
N LEU A 8 9.33 -45.59 64.04
CA LEU A 8 10.59 -45.08 63.48
C LEU A 8 10.84 -45.57 62.05
N LEU A 9 10.51 -46.83 61.75
CA LEU A 9 10.60 -47.37 60.39
C LEU A 9 9.67 -46.61 59.43
N PHE A 10 8.44 -46.30 59.87
CA PHE A 10 7.47 -45.57 59.04
C PHE A 10 7.91 -44.12 58.76
N ILE A 11 8.48 -43.45 59.78
CA ILE A 11 9.05 -42.10 59.62
C ILE A 11 10.22 -42.12 58.64
N PHE A 12 11.12 -43.11 58.78
CA PHE A 12 12.28 -43.24 57.89
C PHE A 12 11.86 -43.50 56.44
N LEU A 13 10.90 -44.41 56.20
CA LEU A 13 10.38 -44.70 54.86
C LEU A 13 9.67 -43.49 54.24
N SER A 14 8.93 -42.72 55.04
CA SER A 14 8.26 -41.49 54.59
C SER A 14 9.28 -40.42 54.17
N PHE A 15 10.36 -40.27 54.95
CA PHE A 15 11.44 -39.34 54.63
C PHE A 15 12.18 -39.75 53.35
N LEU A 16 12.46 -41.05 53.18
CA LEU A 16 13.09 -41.58 51.97
C LEU A 16 12.23 -41.34 50.72
N ALA A 17 10.91 -41.55 50.82
CA ALA A 17 9.98 -41.29 49.73
C ALA A 17 9.94 -39.80 49.32
N LEU A 18 9.93 -38.88 50.29
CA LEU A 18 10.02 -37.44 50.03
C LEU A 18 11.33 -37.07 49.34
N LEU A 19 12.46 -37.63 49.78
CA LEU A 19 13.78 -37.38 49.19
C LEU A 19 13.85 -37.83 47.72
N CYS A 20 13.29 -39.00 47.40
CA CYS A 20 13.19 -39.48 46.02
C CYS A 20 12.30 -38.57 45.16
N LEU A 21 11.19 -38.06 45.72
CA LEU A 21 10.27 -37.18 44.99
C LEU A 21 10.92 -35.82 44.68
N PHE A 22 11.65 -35.23 45.63
CA PHE A 22 12.45 -34.02 45.38
C PHE A 22 13.53 -34.25 44.33
N PHE A 23 14.23 -35.39 44.38
CA PHE A 23 15.28 -35.69 43.42
C PHE A 23 14.71 -35.84 42.00
N ALA A 24 13.56 -36.52 41.86
CA ALA A 24 12.86 -36.67 40.60
C ALA A 24 12.37 -35.34 40.01
N LEU A 25 11.79 -34.46 40.86
CA LEU A 25 11.39 -33.11 40.44
C LEU A 25 12.61 -32.25 40.05
N SER A 26 13.74 -32.39 40.75
CA SER A 26 14.97 -31.64 40.45
C SER A 26 15.55 -32.06 39.11
N ILE A 27 15.59 -33.37 38.83
CA ILE A 27 16.02 -33.89 37.53
C ILE A 27 15.04 -33.42 36.44
N GLY A 28 13.74 -33.53 36.67
CA GLY A 28 12.73 -33.05 35.72
C GLY A 28 12.86 -31.56 35.40
N TYR A 29 13.13 -30.73 36.41
CA TYR A 29 13.36 -29.30 36.27
C TYR A 29 14.66 -28.98 35.51
N ILE A 30 15.78 -29.65 35.85
CA ILE A 30 17.05 -29.48 35.14
C ILE A 30 16.93 -29.96 33.69
N SER A 31 16.29 -31.11 33.45
CA SER A 31 16.03 -31.61 32.10
C SER A 31 15.12 -30.66 31.31
N ALA A 32 14.08 -30.10 31.93
CA ALA A 32 13.25 -29.08 31.30
C ALA A 32 14.08 -27.84 30.93
N ILE A 33 14.90 -27.31 31.85
CA ILE A 33 15.72 -26.12 31.58
C ILE A 33 16.80 -26.36 30.53
N VAL A 34 17.44 -27.52 30.54
CA VAL A 34 18.56 -27.82 29.63
C VAL A 34 18.07 -28.25 28.25
N PHE A 35 16.93 -28.96 28.15
CA PHE A 35 16.45 -29.51 26.88
C PHE A 35 15.24 -28.79 26.27
N LEU A 36 14.50 -27.94 26.99
CA LEU A 36 13.46 -27.09 26.36
C LEU A 36 14.04 -26.02 25.40
N PRO A 37 15.22 -25.42 25.61
CA PRO A 37 15.77 -24.41 24.69
C PRO A 37 16.15 -24.97 23.31
N THR A 38 16.29 -26.29 23.16
CA THR A 38 16.65 -26.92 21.89
C THR A 38 15.44 -27.35 21.07
N TRP A 39 14.24 -27.41 21.67
CA TRP A 39 13.01 -27.86 21.02
C TRP A 39 12.02 -26.73 20.70
N PHE A 40 12.16 -25.59 21.37
CA PHE A 40 11.50 -24.36 20.96
C PHE A 40 12.58 -23.31 20.69
N PRO A 41 12.68 -22.72 19.49
CA PRO A 41 13.47 -21.52 19.27
C PRO A 41 12.75 -20.36 19.97
N VAL A 42 12.79 -20.33 21.30
CA VAL A 42 12.20 -19.24 22.07
C VAL A 42 13.14 -18.04 21.94
N GLN A 43 12.65 -16.97 21.33
CA GLN A 43 13.33 -15.68 21.17
C GLN A 43 13.50 -14.91 22.51
N VAL A 44 13.97 -15.56 23.58
CA VAL A 44 13.95 -14.95 24.94
C VAL A 44 15.04 -13.89 25.14
N ASN A 45 16.01 -13.74 24.24
CA ASN A 45 17.05 -12.71 24.42
C ASN A 45 16.79 -11.40 23.66
N LYS A 46 15.61 -11.19 23.06
CA LYS A 46 15.34 -9.99 22.24
C LYS A 46 14.51 -8.86 22.87
N PHE A 47 14.09 -8.96 24.13
CA PHE A 47 13.30 -7.89 24.78
C PHE A 47 14.01 -7.12 25.91
N ALA A 48 15.29 -7.41 26.20
CA ALA A 48 16.01 -6.73 27.29
C ALA A 48 17.02 -5.65 26.84
N LYS A 49 17.34 -5.57 25.55
CA LYS A 49 18.16 -4.47 25.00
C LYS A 49 17.27 -3.70 24.03
N GLY A 50 16.91 -2.48 24.41
CA GLY A 50 16.28 -1.52 23.49
C GLY A 50 17.15 -1.32 22.23
N PRO A 51 16.63 -0.64 21.20
CA PRO A 51 17.43 -0.32 20.02
C PRO A 51 18.74 0.31 20.50
N TRP A 52 19.87 -0.28 20.12
CA TRP A 52 21.16 0.35 20.32
C TRP A 52 21.06 1.72 19.66
N ASN A 53 20.94 2.79 20.44
CA ASN A 53 20.90 4.13 19.88
C ASN A 53 22.22 4.30 19.11
N LEU A 54 22.11 4.33 17.79
CA LEU A 54 23.21 4.66 16.89
C LEU A 54 23.78 6.06 17.16
N GLU A 55 23.08 6.86 17.97
CA GLU A 55 23.46 8.20 18.45
C GLU A 55 24.25 8.20 19.76
N ASP A 56 24.60 7.05 20.36
CA ASP A 56 25.60 7.04 21.43
C ASP A 56 26.94 7.46 20.82
N THR A 57 27.21 8.76 20.89
CA THR A 57 28.33 9.49 20.31
C THR A 57 29.66 8.97 20.87
N TYR A 58 30.29 8.08 20.13
CA TYR A 58 31.73 7.86 20.28
C TYR A 58 32.45 9.08 19.70
N ASP A 59 33.45 9.60 20.40
CA ASP A 59 34.38 10.57 19.81
C ASP A 59 35.13 9.85 18.69
N VAL A 60 34.72 10.10 17.45
CA VAL A 60 35.33 9.51 16.23
C VAL A 60 36.82 9.86 16.13
N ASN A 61 37.30 10.82 16.93
CA ASN A 61 38.70 11.21 17.00
C ASN A 61 39.51 10.50 18.09
N ASP A 62 38.93 9.59 18.88
CA ASP A 62 39.71 8.79 19.85
C ASP A 62 40.64 7.82 19.08
N PRO A 63 41.97 8.02 19.13
CA PRO A 63 42.93 7.21 18.39
C PRO A 63 43.00 5.75 18.88
N ASN A 64 42.36 5.41 19.99
CA ASN A 64 42.33 4.04 20.54
C ASN A 64 41.11 3.23 20.11
N ILE A 65 40.13 3.85 19.43
CA ILE A 65 38.99 3.13 18.88
C ILE A 65 39.49 2.29 17.69
N LYS A 66 39.53 0.98 17.88
CA LYS A 66 39.67 0.06 16.75
C LYS A 66 38.40 0.15 15.93
N LEU A 67 38.52 0.50 14.66
CA LEU A 67 37.39 0.49 13.74
C LEU A 67 37.34 -0.86 13.03
N SER A 68 36.14 -1.37 12.82
CA SER A 68 35.91 -2.45 11.87
C SER A 68 36.28 -2.00 10.45
N PRO A 69 36.44 -2.92 9.48
CA PRO A 69 36.67 -2.56 8.07
C PRO A 69 35.61 -1.61 7.48
N TRP A 70 34.48 -1.45 8.17
CA TRP A 70 33.32 -0.67 7.77
C TRP A 70 33.19 0.67 8.51
N GLY A 71 34.21 1.07 9.25
CA GLY A 71 34.28 2.39 9.92
C GLY A 71 33.40 2.52 11.16
N GLN A 72 32.96 1.41 11.75
CA GLN A 72 32.25 1.38 13.05
C GLN A 72 33.23 1.04 14.17
N PRO A 73 33.07 1.58 15.39
CA PRO A 73 33.82 1.14 16.56
C PRO A 73 33.67 -0.38 16.71
N TYR A 74 34.79 -1.08 16.70
CA TYR A 74 34.86 -2.54 16.74
C TYR A 74 34.15 -3.02 17.99
N ASP A 75 33.01 -3.67 17.79
CA ASP A 75 32.28 -4.27 18.89
C ASP A 75 32.99 -5.56 19.33
N SER A 76 33.53 -5.54 20.55
CA SER A 76 34.09 -6.75 21.15
C SER A 76 33.07 -7.89 21.25
N GLU A 77 31.76 -7.60 21.21
CA GLU A 77 30.68 -8.60 21.20
C GLU A 77 30.56 -9.35 19.86
N CYS A 78 31.00 -8.77 18.73
CA CYS A 78 30.99 -9.51 17.47
C CYS A 78 32.20 -10.48 17.42
N GLY A 79 33.39 -10.02 17.78
CA GLY A 79 34.60 -10.86 17.72
C GLY A 79 34.96 -11.31 16.28
N MET A 80 36.19 -11.76 16.06
CA MET A 80 36.65 -12.06 14.68
C MET A 80 35.85 -13.18 14.01
N VAL A 81 35.46 -14.20 14.76
CA VAL A 81 34.75 -15.36 14.20
C VAL A 81 33.35 -14.97 13.69
N ARG A 82 32.59 -14.17 14.44
CA ARG A 82 31.28 -13.72 13.93
C ARG A 82 31.43 -12.73 12.80
N MET A 83 32.48 -11.91 12.75
CA MET A 83 32.73 -11.04 11.61
C MET A 83 32.97 -11.83 10.31
N ILE A 84 33.71 -12.95 10.38
CA ILE A 84 33.89 -13.85 9.24
C ILE A 84 32.54 -14.44 8.80
N PHE A 85 31.70 -14.90 9.74
CA PHE A 85 30.35 -15.39 9.41
C PHE A 85 29.45 -14.29 8.85
N LEU A 86 29.51 -13.07 9.38
CA LEU A 86 28.74 -11.94 8.85
C LEU A 86 29.11 -11.68 7.40
N GLU A 87 30.41 -11.70 7.09
CA GLU A 87 30.91 -11.46 5.74
C GLU A 87 30.54 -12.60 4.78
N MET A 88 30.87 -13.84 5.14
CA MET A 88 30.70 -15.01 4.27
C MET A 88 29.24 -15.45 4.15
N ASP A 89 28.51 -15.51 5.27
CA ASP A 89 27.20 -16.14 5.32
C ASP A 89 26.04 -15.15 5.21
N CYS A 90 26.27 -13.86 5.49
CA CYS A 90 25.22 -12.85 5.40
C CYS A 90 25.45 -11.81 4.30
N LEU A 91 26.63 -11.16 4.26
CA LEU A 91 26.91 -10.05 3.34
C LEU A 91 27.09 -10.51 1.89
N VAL A 92 27.81 -11.60 1.67
CA VAL A 92 27.94 -12.18 0.31
C VAL A 92 26.56 -12.57 -0.24
N PRO A 93 25.69 -13.29 0.52
CA PRO A 93 24.33 -13.54 0.07
C PRO A 93 23.47 -12.30 -0.13
N ALA A 94 23.59 -11.28 0.72
CA ALA A 94 22.87 -10.04 0.54
C ALA A 94 23.26 -9.31 -0.76
N ASN A 95 24.56 -9.23 -1.06
CA ASN A 95 25.02 -8.63 -2.32
C ASN A 95 24.52 -9.43 -3.53
N LYS A 96 24.54 -10.76 -3.45
CA LYS A 96 24.00 -11.63 -4.50
C LYS A 96 22.48 -11.51 -4.63
N CYS A 97 21.78 -11.25 -3.53
CA CYS A 97 20.35 -10.93 -3.54
C CYS A 97 20.09 -9.65 -4.34
N LEU A 98 20.83 -8.57 -4.07
CA LEU A 98 20.68 -7.31 -4.80
C LEU A 98 20.90 -7.48 -6.30
N GLN A 99 21.95 -8.23 -6.69
CA GLN A 99 22.20 -8.57 -8.09
C GLN A 99 21.05 -9.37 -8.72
N LYS A 100 20.49 -10.34 -7.99
CA LYS A 100 19.35 -11.13 -8.47
C LYS A 100 18.09 -10.29 -8.65
N ILE A 101 17.84 -9.35 -7.73
CA ILE A 101 16.73 -8.39 -7.84
C ILE A 101 16.90 -7.55 -9.10
N GLU A 102 18.07 -6.94 -9.30
CA GLU A 102 18.37 -6.12 -10.48
C GLU A 102 18.20 -6.92 -11.79
N MET A 103 18.70 -8.16 -11.83
CA MET A 103 18.49 -9.04 -12.98
C MET A 103 17.02 -9.33 -13.25
N PHE A 104 16.22 -9.56 -12.19
CA PHE A 104 14.79 -9.81 -12.31
C PHE A 104 14.02 -8.57 -12.78
N GLU A 105 14.41 -7.38 -12.32
CA GLU A 105 13.77 -6.12 -12.71
C GLU A 105 14.03 -5.78 -14.19
N ASN A 106 15.19 -6.16 -14.72
CA ASN A 106 15.57 -5.95 -16.11
C ASN A 106 14.97 -6.97 -17.09
N GLU A 107 14.28 -8.00 -16.60
CA GLU A 107 13.65 -9.01 -17.45
C GLU A 107 12.29 -8.57 -17.96
N ASN A 108 12.04 -8.82 -19.25
CA ASN A 108 10.76 -8.49 -19.89
C ASN A 108 9.60 -9.37 -19.39
N GLU A 109 9.90 -10.62 -19.01
CA GLU A 109 8.90 -11.57 -18.52
C GLU A 109 9.24 -11.99 -17.09
N LYS A 110 8.32 -11.66 -16.17
CA LYS A 110 8.49 -11.94 -14.74
C LYS A 110 7.94 -13.31 -14.41
N ASN A 111 8.81 -14.20 -13.97
CA ASN A 111 8.46 -15.56 -13.57
C ASN A 111 8.18 -15.64 -12.05
N THR A 112 7.01 -16.15 -11.66
CA THR A 112 6.59 -16.30 -10.25
C THR A 112 7.51 -17.19 -9.43
N GLU A 113 7.96 -18.33 -9.96
CA GLU A 113 8.90 -19.23 -9.28
C GLU A 113 10.24 -18.53 -9.04
N LYS A 114 10.70 -17.77 -10.03
CA LYS A 114 11.92 -16.97 -9.90
C LYS A 114 11.78 -15.89 -8.84
N PHE A 115 10.66 -15.18 -8.81
CA PHE A 115 10.34 -14.21 -7.76
C PHE A 115 10.41 -14.83 -6.36
N GLN A 116 9.73 -15.96 -6.14
CA GLN A 116 9.71 -16.65 -4.85
C GLN A 116 11.12 -17.07 -4.42
N ASN A 117 11.91 -17.62 -5.34
CA ASN A 117 13.29 -18.03 -5.07
C ASN A 117 14.19 -16.85 -4.69
N ILE A 118 14.06 -15.71 -5.36
CA ILE A 118 14.82 -14.50 -5.04
C ILE A 118 14.37 -13.94 -3.69
N SER A 119 13.06 -13.83 -3.47
CA SER A 119 12.47 -13.34 -2.23
C SER A 119 12.97 -14.14 -1.02
N ASN A 120 12.82 -15.47 -1.06
CA ASN A 120 13.26 -16.36 0.02
C ASN A 120 14.76 -16.20 0.30
N TYR A 121 15.57 -16.20 -0.76
CA TYR A 121 17.02 -16.01 -0.65
C TYR A 121 17.40 -14.67 0.02
N CYS A 122 16.72 -13.59 -0.36
CA CYS A 122 16.94 -12.28 0.23
C CYS A 122 16.49 -12.21 1.69
N PHE A 123 15.36 -12.84 2.04
CA PHE A 123 14.89 -12.91 3.43
C PHE A 123 15.81 -13.75 4.32
N GLU A 124 16.39 -14.83 3.80
CA GLU A 124 17.41 -15.63 4.50
C GLU A 124 18.66 -14.79 4.80
N ALA A 125 19.15 -14.01 3.83
CA ALA A 125 20.30 -13.12 4.02
C ALA A 125 20.02 -12.04 5.07
N ALA A 126 18.83 -11.45 5.07
CA ALA A 126 18.42 -10.48 6.08
C ALA A 126 18.33 -11.13 7.48
N THR A 127 17.76 -12.33 7.54
CA THR A 127 17.62 -13.10 8.79
C THR A 127 18.99 -13.46 9.37
N CYS A 128 19.96 -13.83 8.52
CA CYS A 128 21.34 -14.07 8.92
C CYS A 128 21.93 -12.88 9.68
N MET A 129 21.83 -11.66 9.10
CA MET A 129 22.35 -10.44 9.75
C MET A 129 21.66 -10.17 11.10
N ARG A 130 20.33 -10.34 11.14
CA ARG A 130 19.52 -10.15 12.36
C ARG A 130 19.90 -11.14 13.49
N MET A 131 20.42 -12.32 13.14
CA MET A 131 20.84 -13.34 14.11
C MET A 131 22.24 -13.13 14.67
N MET A 132 23.06 -12.25 14.07
CA MET A 132 24.45 -12.04 14.52
C MET A 132 24.56 -11.41 15.92
N ALA A 133 23.48 -10.82 16.43
CA ALA A 133 23.36 -10.26 17.77
C ALA A 133 24.58 -9.40 18.17
N CYS A 134 25.06 -8.59 17.23
CA CYS A 134 26.18 -7.65 17.41
C CYS A 134 25.90 -6.35 16.66
N ARG A 135 26.60 -5.26 17.01
CA ARG A 135 26.33 -3.93 16.47
C ARG A 135 26.51 -3.84 14.95
N GLU A 136 27.58 -4.45 14.40
CA GLU A 136 27.82 -4.50 12.96
C GLU A 136 26.73 -5.29 12.23
N GLY A 137 26.29 -6.42 12.79
CA GLY A 137 25.19 -7.21 12.23
C GLY A 137 23.90 -6.41 12.14
N GLU A 138 23.54 -5.71 13.22
CA GLU A 138 22.36 -4.84 13.28
C GLU A 138 22.46 -3.65 12.31
N TYR A 139 23.65 -3.06 12.17
CA TYR A 139 23.91 -1.99 11.20
C TYR A 139 23.66 -2.45 9.76
N HIS A 140 24.24 -3.59 9.37
CA HIS A 140 24.06 -4.15 8.03
C HIS A 140 22.61 -4.58 7.80
N TYR A 141 21.98 -5.19 8.82
CA TYR A 141 20.58 -5.54 8.77
C TYR A 141 19.69 -4.31 8.52
N THR A 142 19.90 -3.23 9.28
CA THR A 142 19.13 -1.97 9.15
C THR A 142 19.25 -1.38 7.73
N LYS A 143 20.42 -1.52 7.10
CA LYS A 143 20.62 -1.10 5.71
C LYS A 143 19.96 -2.04 4.69
N PHE A 144 20.03 -3.35 4.93
CA PHE A 144 19.65 -4.34 3.93
C PHE A 144 18.18 -4.78 3.99
N HIS A 145 17.58 -4.87 5.17
CA HIS A 145 16.27 -5.51 5.35
C HIS A 145 15.15 -4.89 4.50
N LYS A 146 15.23 -3.59 4.17
CA LYS A 146 14.23 -2.90 3.34
C LYS A 146 14.16 -3.43 1.91
N TYR A 147 15.27 -3.94 1.35
CA TYR A 147 15.32 -4.44 -0.02
C TYR A 147 14.40 -5.65 -0.27
N PRO A 148 14.48 -6.76 0.49
CA PRO A 148 13.56 -7.89 0.29
C PRO A 148 12.10 -7.48 0.51
N HIS A 149 11.81 -6.62 1.49
CA HIS A 149 10.45 -6.13 1.69
C HIS A 149 9.95 -5.32 0.49
N ASN A 150 10.71 -4.35 -0.01
CA ASN A 150 10.37 -3.58 -1.20
C ASN A 150 10.17 -4.48 -2.43
N PHE A 151 11.05 -5.45 -2.63
CA PHE A 151 10.96 -6.41 -3.73
C PHE A 151 9.68 -7.25 -3.63
N PHE A 152 9.39 -7.80 -2.44
CA PHE A 152 8.16 -8.55 -2.19
C PHE A 152 6.92 -7.69 -2.43
N MET A 153 6.92 -6.46 -1.93
CA MET A 153 5.83 -5.50 -2.10
C MET A 153 5.50 -5.21 -3.58
N ASN A 154 6.54 -5.08 -4.42
CA ASN A 154 6.38 -4.69 -5.82
C ASN A 154 5.99 -5.86 -6.75
N HIS A 155 6.19 -7.10 -6.32
CA HIS A 155 6.09 -8.27 -7.20
C HIS A 155 5.20 -9.40 -6.68
N SER A 156 4.79 -9.39 -5.41
CA SER A 156 3.80 -10.33 -4.89
C SER A 156 2.36 -9.85 -5.14
N SER A 157 1.40 -10.72 -4.79
CA SER A 157 -0.03 -10.40 -4.75
C SER A 157 -0.46 -9.63 -3.49
N LEU A 158 0.46 -9.07 -2.69
CA LEU A 158 0.12 -8.35 -1.47
C LEU A 158 -0.73 -7.10 -1.72
N SER A 159 -0.52 -6.37 -2.83
CA SER A 159 -1.38 -5.26 -3.21
C SER A 159 -2.84 -5.69 -3.46
N VAL A 160 -3.02 -6.86 -4.08
CA VAL A 160 -4.34 -7.47 -4.31
C VAL A 160 -4.97 -7.89 -2.97
N CYS A 161 -4.18 -8.49 -2.08
CA CYS A 161 -4.62 -8.84 -0.72
C CYS A 161 -5.11 -7.60 0.06
N MET A 162 -4.35 -6.51 0.04
CA MET A 162 -4.72 -5.27 0.71
C MET A 162 -5.98 -4.63 0.12
N THR A 163 -6.12 -4.62 -1.21
CA THR A 163 -7.32 -4.10 -1.86
C THR A 163 -8.56 -4.88 -1.41
N LYS A 164 -8.46 -6.21 -1.31
CA LYS A 164 -9.55 -7.05 -0.76
C LYS A 164 -9.82 -6.72 0.70
N PHE A 165 -8.79 -6.53 1.51
CA PHE A 165 -8.95 -6.18 2.93
C PHE A 165 -9.65 -4.83 3.10
N TYR A 166 -9.23 -3.80 2.37
CA TYR A 166 -9.86 -2.48 2.42
C TYR A 166 -11.33 -2.55 2.03
N LYS A 167 -11.64 -3.26 0.95
CA LYS A 167 -13.02 -3.51 0.54
C LYS A 167 -13.81 -4.21 1.65
N ALA A 168 -13.24 -5.24 2.28
CA ALA A 168 -13.91 -5.97 3.34
C ALA A 168 -14.21 -5.10 4.56
N VAL A 169 -13.31 -4.19 4.93
CA VAL A 169 -13.51 -3.21 6.00
C VAL A 169 -14.54 -2.14 5.61
N GLN A 170 -14.52 -1.65 4.37
CA GLN A 170 -15.50 -0.66 3.88
C GLN A 170 -16.91 -1.21 3.81
N GLU A 171 -17.06 -2.47 3.37
CA GLU A 171 -18.35 -3.15 3.21
C GLU A 171 -18.83 -3.83 4.49
N GLU A 172 -18.10 -3.69 5.59
CA GLU A 172 -18.43 -4.31 6.88
C GLU A 172 -18.59 -5.86 6.79
N SER A 173 -17.92 -6.48 5.82
CA SER A 173 -18.08 -7.91 5.51
C SER A 173 -17.20 -8.84 6.35
N PHE A 174 -16.25 -8.28 7.10
CA PHE A 174 -15.39 -8.99 8.07
C PHE A 174 -15.50 -8.41 9.49
N ASP A 175 -16.70 -7.94 9.81
CA ASP A 175 -17.02 -7.11 10.97
C ASP A 175 -16.83 -7.74 12.33
N ASN A 176 -16.87 -9.07 12.40
CA ASN A 176 -16.63 -9.80 13.64
C ASN A 176 -15.25 -9.48 14.26
N CYS A 177 -14.30 -8.98 13.46
CA CYS A 177 -12.98 -8.60 13.92
C CYS A 177 -12.62 -7.14 13.56
N THR A 178 -13.06 -6.62 12.41
CA THR A 178 -12.55 -5.33 11.92
C THR A 178 -13.21 -4.10 12.52
N ARG A 179 -14.44 -4.24 13.04
CA ARG A 179 -15.26 -3.10 13.47
C ARG A 179 -14.66 -2.30 14.64
N GLU A 180 -13.86 -2.94 15.49
CA GLU A 180 -13.25 -2.31 16.66
C GLU A 180 -12.03 -1.45 16.33
N PHE A 181 -11.53 -1.51 15.10
CA PHE A 181 -10.28 -0.89 14.70
C PHE A 181 -10.45 0.03 13.50
N GLN A 182 -9.80 1.20 13.55
CA GLN A 182 -9.86 2.20 12.48
C GLN A 182 -8.82 1.92 11.38
N PHE A 183 -8.91 0.76 10.72
CA PHE A 183 -7.94 0.34 9.68
C PHE A 183 -7.85 1.28 8.48
N LEU A 184 -8.91 2.06 8.21
CA LEU A 184 -9.01 3.02 7.12
C LEU A 184 -8.90 4.48 7.60
N SER A 185 -8.39 4.70 8.81
CA SER A 185 -8.14 6.06 9.33
C SER A 185 -7.18 6.82 8.41
N LYS A 186 -7.48 8.10 8.19
CA LYS A 186 -6.57 9.02 7.49
C LYS A 186 -5.45 9.55 8.38
N ASP A 187 -5.64 9.52 9.69
CA ASP A 187 -4.57 9.77 10.66
C ASP A 187 -3.62 8.57 10.69
N PRO A 188 -2.34 8.73 10.30
CA PRO A 188 -1.35 7.64 10.30
C PRO A 188 -1.14 7.02 11.67
N ILE A 189 -1.30 7.80 12.76
CA ILE A 189 -1.12 7.30 14.14
C ILE A 189 -2.25 6.34 14.49
N LEU A 190 -3.51 6.73 14.22
CA LEU A 190 -4.68 5.88 14.48
C LEU A 190 -4.69 4.65 13.55
N LYS A 191 -4.27 4.82 12.29
CA LYS A 191 -4.13 3.71 11.35
C LYS A 191 -3.08 2.72 11.82
N ASN A 192 -1.88 3.18 12.19
CA ASN A 192 -0.83 2.34 12.73
C ASN A 192 -1.30 1.62 14.02
N HIS A 193 -1.97 2.33 14.91
CA HIS A 193 -2.58 1.74 16.11
C HIS A 193 -3.59 0.64 15.77
N ALA A 194 -4.46 0.87 14.79
CA ALA A 194 -5.44 -0.13 14.33
C ALA A 194 -4.75 -1.41 13.81
N TYR A 195 -3.69 -1.29 13.00
CA TYR A 195 -2.93 -2.46 12.54
C TYR A 195 -2.12 -3.13 13.64
N PHE A 196 -1.54 -2.37 14.56
CA PHE A 196 -0.78 -2.93 15.68
C PHE A 196 -1.67 -3.79 16.60
N TYR A 197 -2.79 -3.24 17.08
CA TYR A 197 -3.70 -3.96 17.99
C TYR A 197 -4.63 -4.93 17.27
N GLY A 198 -5.02 -4.61 16.03
CA GLY A 198 -5.82 -5.46 15.16
C GLY A 198 -5.02 -6.48 14.34
N LYS A 199 -3.74 -6.71 14.70
CA LYS A 199 -2.84 -7.64 13.99
C LYS A 199 -3.49 -9.00 13.73
N PHE A 200 -4.11 -9.58 14.75
CA PHE A 200 -4.78 -10.88 14.65
C PHE A 200 -5.87 -10.86 13.58
N CYS A 201 -6.72 -9.82 13.55
CA CYS A 201 -7.79 -9.70 12.57
C CYS A 201 -7.26 -9.66 11.14
N PHE A 202 -6.23 -8.86 10.90
CA PHE A 202 -5.67 -8.73 9.57
C PHE A 202 -4.89 -9.99 9.14
N GLN A 203 -4.20 -10.66 10.07
CA GLN A 203 -3.55 -11.95 9.78
C GLN A 203 -4.59 -13.05 9.50
N GLU A 204 -5.66 -13.16 10.27
CA GLU A 204 -6.76 -14.09 10.03
C GLU A 204 -7.40 -13.85 8.65
N PHE A 205 -7.68 -12.59 8.31
CA PHE A 205 -8.14 -12.22 6.98
C PHE A 205 -7.16 -12.68 5.89
N SER A 206 -5.85 -12.44 6.09
CA SER A 206 -4.85 -12.80 5.09
C SER A 206 -4.77 -14.31 4.86
N GLN A 207 -4.92 -15.13 5.91
CA GLN A 207 -4.90 -16.58 5.82
C GLN A 207 -6.12 -17.13 5.07
N LEU A 208 -7.26 -16.44 5.14
CA LEU A 208 -8.50 -16.86 4.50
C LEU A 208 -8.61 -16.38 3.04
N PHE A 209 -8.16 -15.16 2.74
CA PHE A 209 -8.51 -14.48 1.48
C PHE A 209 -7.32 -14.12 0.58
N CYS A 210 -6.09 -14.32 1.06
CA CYS A 210 -4.88 -14.00 0.33
C CYS A 210 -4.09 -15.26 -0.06
N GLU A 211 -3.13 -15.08 -0.98
CA GLU A 211 -2.28 -16.18 -1.42
C GLU A 211 -1.34 -16.63 -0.28
N LYS A 212 -0.98 -17.91 -0.28
CA LYS A 212 -0.16 -18.52 0.78
C LYS A 212 1.16 -17.81 1.01
N GLU A 213 1.79 -17.31 -0.05
CA GLU A 213 3.03 -16.53 0.04
C GLU A 213 2.85 -15.21 0.80
N VAL A 214 1.71 -14.52 0.59
CA VAL A 214 1.38 -13.26 1.25
C VAL A 214 1.04 -13.51 2.72
N ALA A 215 0.22 -14.53 3.00
CA ALA A 215 -0.08 -14.92 4.37
C ALA A 215 1.20 -15.30 5.13
N GLY A 216 2.07 -16.10 4.51
CA GLY A 216 3.36 -16.47 5.09
C GLY A 216 4.29 -15.27 5.33
N TYR A 217 4.30 -14.29 4.42
CA TYR A 217 5.02 -13.04 4.62
C TYR A 217 4.47 -12.25 5.81
N LEU A 218 3.15 -12.07 5.90
CA LEU A 218 2.49 -11.33 6.97
C LEU A 218 2.60 -12.03 8.33
N ASP A 219 2.73 -13.35 8.36
CA ASP A 219 2.98 -14.11 9.59
C ASP A 219 4.42 -13.90 10.11
N ASN A 220 5.41 -13.95 9.21
CA ASN A 220 6.83 -13.93 9.58
C ASN A 220 7.43 -12.51 9.67
N SER A 221 6.86 -11.55 8.94
CA SER A 221 7.43 -10.20 8.75
C SER A 221 6.46 -9.08 9.12
N TYR A 222 5.46 -9.36 9.96
CA TYR A 222 4.41 -8.38 10.30
C TYR A 222 4.93 -7.04 10.82
N GLU A 223 5.94 -7.08 11.68
CA GLU A 223 6.50 -5.87 12.29
C GLU A 223 7.11 -4.94 11.23
N TYR A 224 7.75 -5.50 10.22
CA TYR A 224 8.30 -4.76 9.09
C TYR A 224 7.23 -4.26 8.14
N PHE A 225 6.21 -5.08 7.90
CA PHE A 225 5.02 -4.63 7.18
C PHE A 225 4.45 -3.39 7.89
N LEU A 226 4.26 -3.45 9.21
CA LEU A 226 3.72 -2.31 9.97
C LEU A 226 4.61 -1.07 9.86
N GLU A 227 5.93 -1.22 10.05
CA GLU A 227 6.90 -0.11 9.94
C GLU A 227 6.87 0.54 8.55
N LEU A 228 6.83 -0.26 7.48
CA LEU A 228 6.95 0.25 6.11
C LEU A 228 5.60 0.72 5.54
N ALA A 229 4.50 0.09 5.96
CA ALA A 229 3.17 0.32 5.41
C ALA A 229 2.35 1.36 6.17
N MET A 230 2.67 1.62 7.44
CA MET A 230 1.87 2.51 8.32
C MET A 230 2.60 3.78 8.74
N ILE A 231 3.87 3.95 8.36
CA ILE A 231 4.65 5.15 8.63
C ILE A 231 4.91 5.92 7.32
N PRO A 232 4.44 7.18 7.19
CA PRO A 232 4.67 7.99 6.01
C PRO A 232 6.15 8.17 5.69
N THR A 233 6.46 8.15 4.39
CA THR A 233 7.81 8.38 3.91
C THR A 233 8.14 9.87 3.97
N LYS A 234 9.29 10.24 4.55
CA LYS A 234 9.68 11.66 4.66
C LYS A 234 9.92 12.34 3.31
N ILE A 235 10.40 11.59 2.31
CA ILE A 235 10.78 12.10 0.99
C ILE A 235 10.41 11.07 -0.08
N GLY A 236 9.67 11.49 -1.11
CA GLY A 236 9.28 10.63 -2.24
C GLY A 236 8.10 9.71 -1.92
N CYS A 237 8.00 8.60 -2.67
CA CYS A 237 6.95 7.59 -2.51
C CYS A 237 7.56 6.30 -2.00
N GLY A 238 7.31 5.98 -0.73
CA GLY A 238 7.67 4.68 -0.17
C GLY A 238 6.51 3.70 -0.22
N ILE A 239 6.59 2.70 0.65
CA ILE A 239 5.59 1.64 0.76
C ILE A 239 4.27 2.18 1.33
N TYR A 240 4.33 3.09 2.30
CA TYR A 240 3.15 3.73 2.89
C TYR A 240 2.25 4.36 1.82
N GLU A 241 2.81 5.24 0.98
CA GLU A 241 2.03 5.97 -0.03
C GLU A 241 1.43 5.02 -1.07
N LYS A 242 2.11 3.92 -1.38
CA LYS A 242 1.58 2.86 -2.24
C LYS A 242 0.36 2.19 -1.61
N PHE A 243 0.41 1.87 -0.32
CA PHE A 243 -0.73 1.28 0.38
C PHE A 243 -1.89 2.24 0.57
N GLU A 244 -1.60 3.52 0.75
CA GLU A 244 -2.62 4.57 0.79
C GLU A 244 -3.34 4.67 -0.55
N ALA A 245 -2.60 4.70 -1.66
CA ALA A 245 -3.19 4.73 -3.00
C ALA A 245 -4.06 3.50 -3.32
N LEU A 246 -3.75 2.33 -2.76
CA LEU A 246 -4.57 1.13 -2.92
C LEU A 246 -5.98 1.26 -2.31
N GLU A 247 -6.20 2.18 -1.37
CA GLU A 247 -7.56 2.48 -0.87
C GLU A 247 -8.46 3.04 -1.98
N CYS A 248 -7.88 3.68 -3.00
CA CYS A 248 -8.58 4.23 -4.16
C CYS A 248 -8.70 3.25 -5.33
N GLN A 249 -8.15 2.03 -5.21
CA GLN A 249 -8.12 1.07 -6.31
C GLN A 249 -9.52 0.71 -6.81
N ASN A 250 -10.50 0.58 -5.91
CA ASN A 250 -11.87 0.26 -6.30
C ASN A 250 -12.52 1.38 -7.15
N SER A 251 -12.32 2.64 -6.77
CA SER A 251 -12.80 3.79 -7.55
C SER A 251 -12.09 3.87 -8.90
N MET A 252 -10.79 3.60 -8.95
CA MET A 252 -10.02 3.53 -10.20
C MET A 252 -10.52 2.45 -11.15
N ASP A 253 -10.78 1.24 -10.64
CA ASP A 253 -11.27 0.13 -11.45
C ASP A 253 -12.69 0.35 -11.93
N THR A 254 -13.53 0.97 -11.10
CA THR A 254 -14.90 1.37 -11.47
C THR A 254 -14.85 2.41 -12.59
N PHE A 255 -13.99 3.42 -12.46
CA PHE A 255 -13.77 4.42 -13.51
C PHE A 255 -13.33 3.77 -14.82
N LYS A 256 -12.31 2.92 -14.81
CA LYS A 256 -11.81 2.23 -16.02
C LYS A 256 -12.92 1.43 -16.71
N LYS A 257 -13.71 0.66 -15.96
CA LYS A 257 -14.85 -0.11 -16.50
C LYS A 257 -15.90 0.80 -17.13
N SER A 258 -16.25 1.89 -16.46
CA SER A 258 -17.20 2.90 -16.96
C SER A 258 -16.72 3.51 -18.29
N VAL A 259 -15.42 3.84 -18.38
CA VAL A 259 -14.81 4.32 -19.62
C VAL A 259 -14.84 3.28 -20.74
N GLU A 260 -14.58 2.00 -20.44
CA GLU A 260 -14.65 0.92 -21.42
C GLU A 260 -16.07 0.72 -21.96
N ILE A 261 -17.08 0.77 -21.09
CA ILE A 261 -18.49 0.69 -21.50
C ILE A 261 -18.83 1.85 -22.46
N LEU A 262 -18.39 3.07 -22.15
CA LEU A 262 -18.61 4.24 -23.02
C LEU A 262 -17.91 4.13 -24.39
N LYS A 263 -16.91 3.26 -24.56
CA LYS A 263 -16.28 3.05 -25.88
C LYS A 263 -17.10 2.16 -26.81
N LEU A 264 -18.12 1.45 -26.31
CA LEU A 264 -18.93 0.52 -27.10
C LEU A 264 -19.96 1.19 -28.03
N GLY A 265 -20.12 2.51 -27.94
CA GLY A 265 -21.02 3.33 -28.78
C GLY A 265 -22.49 3.36 -28.32
N ASN A 266 -23.26 4.35 -28.81
CA ASN A 266 -24.68 4.66 -28.51
C ASN A 266 -24.98 5.28 -27.13
N GLN A 267 -24.17 6.26 -26.71
CA GLN A 267 -24.23 6.72 -25.33
C GLN A 267 -25.31 7.76 -25.13
N THR A 268 -26.05 7.62 -24.04
CA THR A 268 -27.07 8.55 -23.62
C THR A 268 -26.46 9.62 -22.72
N ASN A 269 -27.22 10.69 -22.51
CA ASN A 269 -26.86 11.71 -21.53
C ASN A 269 -26.71 11.13 -20.10
N GLU A 270 -27.52 10.12 -19.77
CA GLU A 270 -27.45 9.47 -18.47
C GLU A 270 -26.14 8.69 -18.30
N ASP A 271 -25.64 8.09 -19.39
CA ASP A 271 -24.35 7.41 -19.36
C ASP A 271 -23.21 8.40 -19.08
N TYR A 272 -23.21 9.58 -19.71
CA TYR A 272 -22.21 10.61 -19.43
C TYR A 272 -22.27 11.12 -17.98
N LYS A 273 -23.48 11.34 -17.45
CA LYS A 273 -23.68 11.73 -16.04
C LYS A 273 -23.18 10.67 -15.07
N ASN A 274 -23.47 9.41 -15.33
CA ASN A 274 -23.02 8.31 -14.49
C ASN A 274 -21.49 8.24 -14.45
N VAL A 275 -20.83 8.37 -15.60
CA VAL A 275 -19.36 8.36 -15.62
C VAL A 275 -18.76 9.62 -15.00
N ALA A 276 -19.39 10.79 -15.16
CA ALA A 276 -19.00 12.02 -14.46
C ALA A 276 -19.08 11.87 -12.93
N SER A 277 -20.12 11.21 -12.41
CA SER A 277 -20.22 10.90 -10.97
C SER A 277 -19.12 9.94 -10.50
N VAL A 278 -18.83 8.89 -11.27
CA VAL A 278 -17.72 7.96 -10.96
C VAL A 278 -16.37 8.67 -10.99
N CYS A 279 -16.21 9.64 -11.88
CA CYS A 279 -15.06 10.53 -11.93
C CYS A 279 -14.88 11.32 -10.64
N ASP A 280 -15.96 11.93 -10.15
CA ASP A 280 -15.93 12.70 -8.90
C ASP A 280 -15.55 11.80 -7.72
N GLU A 281 -16.09 10.58 -7.63
CA GLU A 281 -15.72 9.62 -6.60
C GLU A 281 -14.23 9.26 -6.63
N MET A 282 -13.67 9.03 -7.82
CA MET A 282 -12.26 8.72 -7.99
C MET A 282 -11.37 9.93 -7.65
N GLN A 283 -11.69 11.13 -8.15
CA GLN A 283 -10.94 12.35 -7.85
C GLN A 283 -11.02 12.72 -6.37
N ASN A 284 -12.19 12.56 -5.75
CA ASN A 284 -12.37 12.72 -4.31
C ASN A 284 -11.50 11.73 -3.54
N CYS A 285 -11.36 10.49 -4.02
CA CYS A 285 -10.45 9.56 -3.38
C CYS A 285 -8.99 10.05 -3.43
N PHE A 286 -8.51 10.52 -4.59
CA PHE A 286 -7.14 11.01 -4.76
C PHE A 286 -6.83 12.27 -3.95
N THR A 287 -7.76 13.22 -3.92
CA THR A 287 -7.61 14.46 -3.14
C THR A 287 -7.57 14.21 -1.65
N ASN A 288 -8.15 13.09 -1.19
CA ASN A 288 -8.14 12.65 0.20
C ASN A 288 -6.92 11.79 0.59
N LEU A 289 -5.98 11.55 -0.32
CA LEU A 289 -4.70 10.93 0.01
C LEU A 289 -3.75 11.97 0.62
N ASN A 290 -2.95 11.58 1.60
CA ASN A 290 -1.90 12.45 2.15
C ASN A 290 -0.84 12.78 1.09
N ASN A 291 -0.56 11.84 0.19
CA ASN A 291 0.34 12.05 -0.94
C ASN A 291 -0.07 11.22 -2.16
N GLN A 292 -0.26 11.88 -3.31
CA GLN A 292 -0.69 11.24 -4.57
C GLN A 292 0.44 10.59 -5.36
N CYS A 293 1.69 10.67 -4.90
CA CYS A 293 2.84 10.34 -5.71
C CYS A 293 2.96 8.85 -6.10
N ALA A 294 2.24 7.96 -5.39
CA ALA A 294 2.15 6.54 -5.75
C ALA A 294 1.21 6.29 -6.95
N ILE A 295 0.40 7.28 -7.35
CA ILE A 295 -0.42 7.24 -8.55
C ILE A 295 0.40 7.85 -9.69
N SER A 296 0.41 7.19 -10.86
CA SER A 296 1.18 7.71 -11.99
C SER A 296 0.64 9.06 -12.46
N SER A 297 1.56 9.99 -12.73
CA SER A 297 1.22 11.33 -13.23
C SER A 297 0.48 11.29 -14.57
N GLU A 298 0.82 10.32 -15.43
CA GLU A 298 0.13 10.07 -16.70
C GLU A 298 -1.33 9.65 -16.48
N PHE A 299 -1.58 8.77 -15.50
CA PHE A 299 -2.94 8.36 -15.17
C PHE A 299 -3.73 9.52 -14.58
N LEU A 300 -3.16 10.29 -13.64
CA LEU A 300 -3.82 11.48 -13.08
C LEU A 300 -4.20 12.48 -14.17
N LYS A 301 -3.28 12.78 -15.09
CA LYS A 301 -3.54 13.69 -16.21
C LYS A 301 -4.65 13.15 -17.12
N THR A 302 -4.50 11.92 -17.62
CA THR A 302 -5.44 11.32 -18.58
C THR A 302 -6.83 11.14 -17.96
N SER A 303 -6.90 10.76 -16.68
CA SER A 303 -8.17 10.64 -15.97
C SER A 303 -8.84 11.99 -15.76
N ASN A 304 -8.09 13.03 -15.37
CA ASN A 304 -8.65 14.38 -15.23
C ASN A 304 -9.20 14.92 -16.55
N GLU A 305 -8.44 14.81 -17.65
CA GLU A 305 -8.91 15.22 -18.99
C GLU A 305 -10.19 14.48 -19.39
N TYR A 306 -10.25 13.17 -19.10
CA TYR A 306 -11.44 12.38 -19.38
C TYR A 306 -12.62 12.78 -18.49
N CYS A 307 -12.38 13.08 -17.22
CA CYS A 307 -13.42 13.52 -16.29
C CYS A 307 -14.00 14.88 -16.67
N GLU A 308 -13.16 15.84 -17.04
CA GLU A 308 -13.60 17.14 -17.59
C GLU A 308 -14.46 16.94 -18.83
N LYS A 309 -14.06 16.02 -19.72
CA LYS A 309 -14.84 15.68 -20.91
C LYS A 309 -16.21 15.10 -20.55
N MET A 310 -16.28 14.17 -19.61
CA MET A 310 -17.57 13.57 -19.20
C MET A 310 -18.49 14.62 -18.56
N HIS A 311 -17.95 15.47 -17.69
CA HIS A 311 -18.68 16.60 -17.11
C HIS A 311 -19.22 17.54 -18.20
N PHE A 312 -18.39 17.91 -19.17
CA PHE A 312 -18.81 18.72 -20.30
C PHE A 312 -19.91 18.04 -21.13
N LEU A 313 -19.75 16.77 -21.50
CA LEU A 313 -20.74 16.01 -22.28
C LEU A 313 -22.05 15.80 -21.51
N SER A 314 -22.00 15.77 -20.18
CA SER A 314 -23.18 15.69 -19.32
C SER A 314 -23.84 17.04 -19.06
N SER A 315 -23.21 18.15 -19.44
CA SER A 315 -23.66 19.51 -19.12
C SER A 315 -24.95 19.91 -19.86
N PRO A 316 -25.77 20.81 -19.28
CA PRO A 316 -26.92 21.38 -19.98
C PRO A 316 -26.56 22.07 -21.31
N PHE A 317 -25.37 22.69 -21.37
CA PHE A 317 -24.83 23.30 -22.58
C PHE A 317 -24.71 22.29 -23.72
N TRP A 318 -24.02 21.16 -23.49
CA TRP A 318 -23.81 20.14 -24.53
C TRP A 318 -25.11 19.43 -24.92
N GLN A 319 -25.97 19.15 -23.94
CA GLN A 319 -27.30 18.59 -24.19
C GLN A 319 -28.13 19.51 -25.09
N CYS A 320 -28.12 20.81 -24.83
CA CYS A 320 -28.80 21.80 -25.65
C CYS A 320 -28.25 21.82 -27.08
N LEU A 321 -26.92 21.85 -27.24
CA LEU A 321 -26.28 21.84 -28.55
C LEU A 321 -26.64 20.60 -29.37
N ASN A 322 -26.58 19.41 -28.77
CA ASN A 322 -26.98 18.17 -29.42
C ASN A 322 -28.45 18.15 -29.80
N ARG A 323 -29.32 18.70 -28.94
CA ARG A 323 -30.74 18.82 -29.23
C ARG A 323 -30.99 19.73 -30.43
N MET A 324 -30.37 20.92 -30.44
CA MET A 324 -30.50 21.85 -31.56
C MET A 324 -30.02 21.24 -32.88
N LYS A 325 -28.91 20.49 -32.86
CA LYS A 325 -28.40 19.77 -34.02
C LYS A 325 -29.36 18.67 -34.49
N LYS A 326 -29.87 17.86 -33.58
CA LYS A 326 -30.78 16.74 -33.88
C LYS A 326 -32.14 17.21 -34.40
N GLU A 327 -32.66 18.29 -33.84
CA GLU A 327 -33.94 18.90 -34.24
C GLU A 327 -33.81 19.78 -35.49
N ASN A 328 -32.57 20.01 -35.97
CA ASN A 328 -32.25 20.99 -36.99
C ASN A 328 -32.92 22.36 -36.71
N THR A 329 -32.75 22.85 -35.48
CA THR A 329 -33.39 24.07 -35.01
C THR A 329 -33.07 25.24 -35.93
N GLN A 330 -34.11 25.84 -36.50
CA GLN A 330 -34.02 27.08 -37.26
C GLN A 330 -34.43 28.22 -36.32
N PRO A 331 -33.48 28.92 -35.67
CA PRO A 331 -33.81 30.04 -34.80
C PRO A 331 -34.51 31.15 -35.59
N ASP A 332 -35.34 31.94 -34.91
CA ASP A 332 -36.00 33.09 -35.53
C ASP A 332 -34.95 34.10 -35.99
N LEU A 333 -34.68 34.14 -37.30
CA LEU A 333 -33.65 34.98 -37.90
C LEU A 333 -33.99 36.48 -37.83
N LEU A 334 -35.25 36.86 -37.55
CA LEU A 334 -35.61 38.25 -37.29
C LEU A 334 -35.17 38.68 -35.88
N LYS A 335 -35.21 37.75 -34.91
CA LYS A 335 -34.72 37.95 -33.54
C LYS A 335 -33.19 37.77 -33.46
N HIS A 336 -32.65 36.83 -34.23
CA HIS A 336 -31.24 36.38 -34.19
C HIS A 336 -30.55 36.57 -35.54
N SER A 337 -30.54 37.81 -36.04
CA SER A 337 -29.99 38.15 -37.36
C SER A 337 -28.49 37.85 -37.51
N CYS A 338 -27.77 37.80 -36.38
CA CYS A 338 -26.36 37.38 -36.28
C CYS A 338 -26.11 35.89 -36.60
N PHE A 339 -27.16 35.10 -36.80
CA PHE A 339 -27.09 33.66 -37.09
C PHE A 339 -27.39 33.30 -38.55
N ILE A 340 -27.64 34.29 -39.41
CA ILE A 340 -27.91 34.07 -40.84
C ILE A 340 -26.72 33.37 -41.50
N GLY A 341 -26.99 32.22 -42.14
CA GLY A 341 -25.98 31.42 -42.84
C GLY A 341 -25.08 30.58 -41.92
N ARG A 342 -25.43 30.41 -40.64
CA ARG A 342 -24.63 29.68 -39.65
C ARG A 342 -25.44 28.55 -39.01
N GLN A 343 -26.03 27.66 -39.80
CA GLN A 343 -26.96 26.62 -39.30
C GLN A 343 -26.28 25.59 -38.37
N PHE A 344 -27.07 24.94 -37.50
CA PHE A 344 -26.57 23.98 -36.50
C PHE A 344 -26.33 22.56 -37.05
N ASP A 345 -26.79 22.27 -38.27
CA ASP A 345 -26.69 20.97 -38.94
C ASP A 345 -25.30 20.69 -39.54
N ASP A 346 -24.48 21.73 -39.75
CA ASP A 346 -23.13 21.62 -40.30
C ASP A 346 -22.03 21.91 -39.26
N ASP A 347 -21.27 20.87 -38.91
CA ASP A 347 -20.12 20.95 -38.01
C ASP A 347 -18.95 21.77 -38.59
N SER A 348 -18.88 21.95 -39.92
CA SER A 348 -17.80 22.70 -40.57
C SER A 348 -17.75 24.18 -40.13
N MET A 349 -18.89 24.73 -39.71
CA MET A 349 -19.02 26.10 -39.20
C MET A 349 -19.03 26.19 -37.67
N ALA A 350 -18.78 25.10 -36.94
CA ALA A 350 -18.83 25.10 -35.47
C ALA A 350 -17.84 26.11 -34.87
N CYS A 351 -16.58 26.11 -35.32
CA CYS A 351 -15.58 27.08 -34.86
C CYS A 351 -16.03 28.53 -35.09
N GLN A 352 -16.55 28.83 -36.28
CA GLN A 352 -16.94 30.19 -36.65
C GLN A 352 -18.17 30.67 -35.87
N ARG A 353 -19.14 29.76 -35.64
CA ARG A 353 -20.33 30.03 -34.82
C ARG A 353 -19.95 30.44 -33.40
N PHE A 354 -19.09 29.67 -32.75
CA PHE A 354 -18.71 29.91 -31.37
C PHE A 354 -17.59 30.95 -31.20
N ARG A 355 -16.91 31.37 -32.27
CA ARG A 355 -15.97 32.52 -32.24
C ARG A 355 -16.63 33.84 -32.57
N ASP A 356 -17.23 33.98 -33.75
CA ASP A 356 -17.69 35.30 -34.22
C ASP A 356 -19.14 35.60 -33.84
N SER A 357 -19.93 34.57 -33.51
CA SER A 357 -21.35 34.69 -33.15
C SER A 357 -21.64 34.18 -31.73
N ALA A 358 -20.66 34.24 -30.82
CA ALA A 358 -20.79 33.68 -29.48
C ALA A 358 -22.02 34.19 -28.73
N ASP A 359 -22.24 35.51 -28.71
CA ASP A 359 -23.41 36.12 -28.05
C ASP A 359 -24.73 35.68 -28.70
N CYS A 360 -24.75 35.56 -30.03
CA CYS A 360 -25.91 35.07 -30.78
C CYS A 360 -26.26 33.63 -30.41
N VAL A 361 -25.24 32.77 -30.34
CA VAL A 361 -25.40 31.36 -29.96
C VAL A 361 -25.89 31.26 -28.53
N LYS A 362 -25.36 32.09 -27.63
CA LYS A 362 -25.81 32.17 -26.24
C LYS A 362 -27.30 32.53 -26.15
N ASP A 363 -27.74 33.57 -26.85
CA ASP A 363 -29.15 33.99 -26.83
C ASP A 363 -30.07 32.92 -27.42
N ILE A 364 -29.66 32.25 -28.49
CA ILE A 364 -30.41 31.14 -29.08
C ILE A 364 -30.51 29.95 -28.11
N MET A 365 -29.41 29.58 -27.45
CA MET A 365 -29.39 28.52 -26.45
C MET A 365 -30.29 28.85 -25.27
N MET A 366 -30.23 30.08 -24.77
CA MET A 366 -31.09 30.55 -23.69
C MET A 366 -32.58 30.51 -24.08
N ASP A 367 -32.92 30.94 -25.29
CA ASP A 367 -34.29 30.90 -25.81
C ASP A 367 -34.82 29.47 -25.99
N HIS A 368 -34.01 28.58 -26.58
CA HIS A 368 -34.44 27.24 -26.95
C HIS A 368 -34.38 26.26 -25.77
N CYS A 369 -33.39 26.42 -24.90
CA CYS A 369 -33.03 25.45 -23.85
C CYS A 369 -33.13 25.99 -22.43
N GLY A 370 -33.34 27.30 -22.25
CA GLY A 370 -33.42 27.93 -20.94
C GLY A 370 -32.06 28.35 -20.38
N MET A 371 -32.10 29.05 -19.25
CA MET A 371 -30.95 29.71 -18.63
C MET A 371 -29.81 28.75 -18.24
N ASP A 372 -30.14 27.54 -17.81
CA ASP A 372 -29.14 26.53 -17.37
C ASP A 372 -28.17 26.14 -18.50
N SER A 373 -28.60 26.23 -19.76
CA SER A 373 -27.78 25.89 -20.93
C SER A 373 -26.68 26.90 -21.24
N VAL A 374 -26.77 28.10 -20.64
CA VAL A 374 -25.82 29.20 -20.80
C VAL A 374 -25.16 29.59 -19.48
N ASP A 375 -25.41 28.82 -18.42
CA ASP A 375 -24.65 28.93 -17.19
C ASP A 375 -23.18 28.58 -17.48
N ASN A 376 -22.26 29.43 -17.05
CA ASN A 376 -20.83 29.36 -17.42
C ASN A 376 -20.55 29.23 -18.93
N PHE A 377 -21.36 29.87 -19.78
CA PHE A 377 -21.24 29.81 -21.24
C PHE A 377 -19.81 30.00 -21.78
N GLU A 378 -19.04 30.94 -21.23
CA GLU A 378 -17.66 31.22 -21.67
C GLU A 378 -16.73 30.01 -21.49
N TYR A 379 -16.86 29.30 -20.36
CA TYR A 379 -16.08 28.09 -20.08
C TYR A 379 -16.47 26.97 -21.05
N SER A 380 -17.77 26.68 -21.17
CA SER A 380 -18.28 25.65 -22.07
C SER A 380 -17.95 25.94 -23.53
N ARG A 381 -18.01 27.22 -23.94
CA ARG A 381 -17.59 27.69 -25.27
C ARG A 381 -16.11 27.44 -25.50
N SER A 382 -15.26 27.84 -24.56
CA SER A 382 -13.82 27.63 -24.66
C SER A 382 -13.48 26.14 -24.81
N TYR A 383 -14.10 25.29 -23.98
CA TYR A 383 -13.91 23.85 -24.03
C TYR A 383 -14.40 23.24 -25.36
N ALA A 384 -15.55 23.68 -25.86
CA ALA A 384 -16.07 23.23 -27.15
C ALA A 384 -15.14 23.58 -28.32
N LEU A 385 -14.58 24.79 -28.31
CA LEU A 385 -13.61 25.24 -29.32
C LEU A 385 -12.33 24.39 -29.28
N GLU A 386 -11.79 24.13 -28.09
CA GLU A 386 -10.63 23.24 -27.92
C GLU A 386 -10.92 21.82 -28.42
N MET A 387 -12.10 21.28 -28.09
CA MET A 387 -12.51 19.93 -28.54
C MET A 387 -12.64 19.81 -30.07
N TRP A 388 -12.94 20.91 -30.76
CA TRP A 388 -13.04 20.96 -32.22
C TRP A 388 -11.73 21.37 -32.92
N ASP A 389 -10.62 21.48 -32.19
CA ASP A 389 -9.33 21.96 -32.69
C ASP A 389 -9.45 23.34 -33.39
N CYS A 390 -10.33 24.19 -32.85
CA CYS A 390 -10.37 25.61 -33.15
C CYS A 390 -9.28 26.28 -32.29
#